data_AF-A0A2G6LG95-F1
#
_entry.id   AF-A0A2G6LG95-F1
#
_cell.length_a   1.000
_cell.length_b   1.000
_cell.length_c   1.000
_cell.angle_alpha   90.00
_cell.angle_beta   90.00
_cell.angle_gamma   90.00
#
_symmetry.space_group_name_H-M   'P 1'
#
loop_
_entity.id
_entity.type
_entity.pdbx_description
1 polymer ?
#
loop_
_entity_poly.entity_id
_entity_poly.type
_entity_poly.pdbx_seq_one_letter_code
_entity_poly.pdbx_strand_id
1 'polypeptide(L)'
;MQKLYTISLIVSLSMATAVLAGCATTKLTPQQCQAQDWEKRGLADGEIGRSPNYFGKYLGECAGLAGKQPNRQLWEQGRQEGLKTFCTELNAYRLGREGYQWQPVCPTEQRIKLENAYLKGRNKYLSNRAYDYWENYWFPHPYHNPYWYHHPYFW
;
A
#
# COMPACT_ATOMS: atom_id res chain seq x y z
N MET A 1 35.70 39.94 -4.15
CA MET A 1 34.61 39.55 -3.23
C MET A 1 33.25 39.42 -3.93
N GLN A 2 32.86 40.31 -4.87
CA GLN A 2 31.59 40.23 -5.64
C GLN A 2 31.32 38.87 -6.33
N LYS A 3 32.35 38.26 -6.96
CA LYS A 3 32.23 36.99 -7.71
C LYS A 3 31.93 35.78 -6.82
N LEU A 4 32.29 35.82 -5.54
CA LEU A 4 32.02 34.74 -4.59
C LEU A 4 30.56 34.76 -4.14
N TYR A 5 29.97 35.94 -3.94
CA TYR A 5 28.55 36.11 -3.60
C TYR A 5 27.61 35.69 -4.74
N THR A 6 27.97 35.95 -6.00
CA THR A 6 27.20 35.50 -7.16
C THR A 6 27.24 33.98 -7.31
N ILE A 7 28.38 33.34 -7.04
CA ILE A 7 28.48 31.86 -7.08
C ILE A 7 27.64 31.24 -5.96
N SER A 8 27.67 31.78 -4.73
CA SER A 8 26.83 31.30 -3.63
C SER A 8 25.32 31.48 -3.86
N LEU A 9 24.89 32.56 -4.54
CA LEU A 9 23.48 32.78 -4.91
C LEU A 9 22.99 31.84 -6.03
N ILE A 10 23.86 31.47 -6.97
CA ILE A 10 23.52 30.54 -8.06
C ILE A 10 23.44 29.10 -7.52
N VAL A 11 24.36 28.71 -6.61
CA VAL A 11 24.36 27.37 -6.01
C VAL A 11 23.11 27.15 -5.14
N SER A 12 22.69 28.14 -4.34
CA SER A 12 21.49 28.03 -3.52
C SER A 12 20.19 28.01 -4.35
N LEU A 13 20.13 28.73 -5.47
CA LEU A 13 18.96 28.71 -6.36
C LEU A 13 18.87 27.41 -7.18
N SER A 14 20.00 26.76 -7.47
CA SER A 14 20.05 25.49 -8.22
C SER A 14 19.67 24.25 -7.40
N MET A 15 19.76 24.29 -6.07
CA MET A 15 19.46 23.14 -5.20
C MET A 15 17.96 22.98 -4.91
N ALA A 16 17.14 24.00 -5.20
CA ALA A 16 15.69 23.99 -4.95
C ALA A 16 14.86 23.31 -6.06
N THR A 17 15.41 23.12 -7.26
CA THR A 17 14.65 22.59 -8.42
C THR A 17 14.77 21.09 -8.64
N ALA A 18 15.62 20.38 -7.89
CA ALA A 18 15.88 18.95 -8.10
C ALA A 18 14.85 17.99 -7.46
N VAL A 19 13.88 18.47 -6.69
CA VAL A 19 12.96 17.60 -5.92
C VAL A 19 11.67 17.24 -6.66
N LEU A 20 11.44 17.77 -7.87
CA LEU A 20 10.17 17.55 -8.62
C LEU A 20 10.18 16.36 -9.60
N ALA A 21 11.26 15.57 -9.68
CA ALA A 21 11.34 14.40 -10.56
C ALA A 21 10.71 13.10 -9.98
N GLY A 22 9.93 13.18 -8.91
CA GLY A 22 9.50 12.01 -8.13
C GLY A 22 8.19 11.32 -8.54
N CYS A 23 7.41 11.86 -9.48
CA CYS A 23 6.14 11.27 -9.90
C CYS A 23 6.26 10.60 -11.27
N ALA A 24 7.25 9.73 -11.46
CA ALA A 24 7.19 8.75 -12.54
C ALA A 24 6.04 7.78 -12.22
N THR A 25 4.83 8.17 -12.61
CA THR A 25 3.72 7.23 -12.75
C THR A 25 4.22 6.13 -13.67
N THR A 26 4.52 4.97 -13.09
CA THR A 26 4.97 3.77 -13.81
C THR A 26 3.80 3.24 -14.62
N LYS A 27 3.41 3.96 -15.67
CA LYS A 27 2.63 3.38 -16.75
C LYS A 27 3.48 2.27 -17.34
N LEU A 28 2.90 1.07 -17.44
CA LEU A 28 3.56 0.00 -18.16
C LEU A 28 3.91 0.52 -19.56
N THR A 29 5.20 0.57 -19.89
CA THR A 29 5.62 0.93 -21.24
C THR A 29 5.25 -0.20 -22.19
N PRO A 30 5.07 0.07 -23.50
CA PRO A 30 4.79 -0.97 -24.49
C PRO A 30 5.77 -2.15 -24.48
N GLN A 31 7.03 -1.89 -24.07
CA GLN A 31 8.05 -2.91 -23.90
C GLN A 31 7.84 -3.76 -22.64
N GLN A 32 7.34 -3.18 -21.55
CA GLN A 32 6.99 -3.90 -20.33
C GLN A 32 5.81 -4.87 -20.54
N CYS A 33 4.88 -4.59 -21.45
CA CYS A 33 3.82 -5.55 -21.80
C CYS A 33 4.34 -6.78 -22.58
N GLN A 34 5.49 -6.64 -23.24
CA GLN A 34 5.97 -7.61 -24.22
C GLN A 34 7.10 -8.51 -23.70
N ALA A 35 7.99 -7.95 -22.89
CA ALA A 35 9.18 -8.65 -22.38
C ALA A 35 9.04 -9.08 -20.90
N GLN A 36 7.88 -8.84 -20.29
CA GLN A 36 7.66 -9.16 -18.89
C GLN A 36 7.35 -10.64 -18.72
N ASP A 37 8.14 -11.26 -17.85
CA ASP A 37 7.89 -12.58 -17.32
C ASP A 37 6.61 -12.52 -16.47
N TRP A 38 5.49 -12.96 -17.06
CA TRP A 38 4.19 -12.91 -16.42
C TRP A 38 4.12 -13.78 -15.17
N GLU A 39 4.87 -14.88 -15.13
CA GLU A 39 4.96 -15.74 -13.95
C GLU A 39 5.66 -15.00 -12.81
N LYS A 40 6.82 -14.37 -13.06
CA LYS A 40 7.47 -13.53 -12.03
C LYS A 40 6.62 -12.35 -11.58
N ARG A 41 5.90 -11.71 -12.51
CA ARG A 41 4.95 -10.65 -12.16
C ARG A 41 3.83 -11.18 -11.26
N GLY A 42 3.31 -12.35 -11.59
CA GLY A 42 2.33 -13.09 -10.80
C GLY A 42 2.85 -13.36 -9.40
N LEU A 43 4.05 -13.92 -9.28
CA LEU A 43 4.72 -14.21 -8.01
C LEU A 43 4.77 -12.98 -7.12
N ALA A 44 5.32 -11.87 -7.61
CA ALA A 44 5.41 -10.62 -6.86
C ALA A 44 4.03 -10.06 -6.47
N ASP A 45 3.02 -10.20 -7.34
CA ASP A 45 1.65 -9.79 -7.03
C ASP A 45 1.00 -10.70 -5.96
N GLY A 46 1.32 -11.99 -5.96
CA GLY A 46 0.88 -12.97 -4.97
C GLY A 46 1.49 -12.73 -3.60
N GLU A 47 2.78 -12.39 -3.54
CA GLU A 47 3.52 -12.11 -2.29
C GLU A 47 2.93 -10.93 -1.48
N ILE A 48 2.25 -10.01 -2.17
CA ILE A 48 1.56 -8.87 -1.54
C ILE A 48 0.03 -9.06 -1.50
N GLY A 49 -0.47 -10.25 -1.85
CA GLY A 49 -1.89 -10.60 -1.74
C GLY A 49 -2.80 -9.92 -2.76
N ARG A 50 -2.34 -9.64 -3.99
CA ARG A 50 -3.22 -9.07 -5.02
C ARG A 50 -4.32 -10.04 -5.42
N SER A 51 -5.52 -9.49 -5.58
CA SER A 51 -6.69 -10.22 -6.03
C SER A 51 -6.57 -10.65 -7.50
N PRO A 52 -7.24 -11.75 -7.91
CA PRO A 52 -7.26 -12.18 -9.31
C PRO A 52 -7.82 -11.11 -10.27
N ASN A 53 -8.66 -10.20 -9.76
CA ASN A 53 -9.23 -9.09 -10.55
C ASN A 53 -8.19 -8.04 -10.94
N TYR A 54 -7.06 -7.98 -10.22
CA TYR A 54 -5.99 -7.04 -10.52
C TYR A 54 -5.42 -7.23 -11.93
N PHE A 55 -5.52 -8.44 -12.49
CA PHE A 55 -5.09 -8.70 -13.87
C PHE A 55 -5.77 -7.81 -14.91
N GLY A 56 -7.00 -7.35 -14.65
CA GLY A 56 -7.71 -6.39 -15.51
C GLY A 56 -6.95 -5.07 -15.70
N LYS A 57 -6.14 -4.68 -14.71
CA LYS A 57 -5.25 -3.53 -14.83
C LYS A 57 -4.20 -3.73 -15.93
N TYR A 58 -3.58 -4.91 -16.00
CA TYR A 58 -2.62 -5.22 -17.07
C TYR A 58 -3.28 -5.25 -18.45
N LEU A 59 -4.51 -5.76 -18.54
CA LEU A 59 -5.27 -5.74 -19.79
C LEU A 59 -5.53 -4.30 -20.26
N GLY A 60 -5.88 -3.40 -19.34
CA GLY A 60 -6.09 -1.98 -19.66
C GLY A 60 -4.80 -1.26 -20.03
N GLU A 61 -3.71 -1.51 -19.30
CA GLU A 61 -2.40 -0.86 -19.54
C GLU A 61 -1.73 -1.33 -20.83
N CYS A 62 -1.95 -2.58 -21.23
CA CYS A 62 -1.42 -3.15 -22.46
C CYS A 62 -2.41 -3.10 -23.64
N ALA A 63 -3.56 -2.45 -23.48
CA ALA A 63 -4.56 -2.30 -24.53
C ALA A 63 -3.99 -1.52 -25.73
N GLY A 64 -4.32 -1.95 -26.95
CA GLY A 64 -3.87 -1.31 -28.19
C GLY A 64 -2.46 -1.69 -28.66
N LEU A 65 -1.74 -2.55 -27.92
CA LEU A 65 -0.45 -3.09 -28.35
C LEU A 65 -0.66 -4.35 -29.21
N ALA A 66 -0.48 -4.20 -30.53
CA ALA A 66 -0.63 -5.30 -31.48
C ALA A 66 0.33 -6.47 -31.16
N GLY A 67 -0.22 -7.66 -30.98
CA GLY A 67 0.52 -8.92 -30.77
C GLY A 67 1.12 -9.14 -29.38
N LYS A 68 0.74 -8.35 -28.36
CA LYS A 68 1.45 -8.28 -27.06
C LYS A 68 0.49 -8.27 -25.87
N GLN A 69 -0.34 -9.30 -25.78
CA GLN A 69 -1.35 -9.42 -24.73
C GLN A 69 -0.77 -10.04 -23.45
N PRO A 70 -1.12 -9.51 -22.26
CA PRO A 70 -0.80 -10.15 -20.99
C PRO A 70 -1.21 -11.62 -20.93
N ASN A 71 -0.33 -12.49 -20.43
CA ASN A 71 -0.65 -13.90 -20.26
C ASN A 71 -1.28 -14.16 -18.89
N ARG A 72 -2.59 -14.43 -18.88
CA ARG A 72 -3.36 -14.67 -17.65
C ARG A 72 -2.93 -15.95 -16.92
N GLN A 73 -2.66 -17.02 -17.66
CA GLN A 73 -2.32 -18.31 -17.06
C GLN A 73 -0.97 -18.25 -16.33
N LEU A 74 0.06 -17.71 -16.99
CA LEU A 74 1.38 -17.56 -16.38
C LEU A 74 1.33 -16.64 -15.16
N TRP A 75 0.62 -15.51 -15.26
CA TRP A 75 0.43 -14.63 -14.12
C TRP A 75 -0.30 -15.29 -12.96
N GLU A 76 -1.36 -16.04 -13.23
CA GLU A 76 -2.11 -16.73 -12.17
C GLU A 76 -1.28 -17.84 -11.52
N GLN A 77 -0.50 -18.59 -12.31
CA GLN A 77 0.43 -19.60 -11.79
C GLN A 77 1.43 -18.98 -10.80
N GLY A 78 2.12 -17.91 -11.21
CA GLY A 78 3.04 -17.20 -10.33
C GLY A 78 2.33 -16.64 -9.10
N ARG A 79 1.13 -16.08 -9.27
CA ARG A 79 0.35 -15.50 -8.16
C ARG A 79 0.00 -16.53 -7.10
N GLN A 80 -0.38 -17.74 -7.51
CA GLN A 80 -0.64 -18.83 -6.57
C GLN A 80 0.64 -19.24 -5.80
N GLU A 81 1.80 -19.20 -6.46
CA GLU A 81 3.07 -19.44 -5.76
C GLU A 81 3.36 -18.35 -4.72
N GLY A 82 3.23 -17.07 -5.09
CA GLY A 82 3.49 -15.95 -4.19
C GLY A 82 2.51 -15.90 -3.01
N LEU A 83 1.28 -16.34 -3.24
CA LEU A 83 0.27 -16.44 -2.18
C LEU A 83 0.68 -17.42 -1.08
N LYS A 84 1.54 -18.41 -1.33
CA LYS A 84 2.04 -19.29 -0.26
C LYS A 84 2.80 -18.52 0.81
N THR A 85 3.53 -17.47 0.41
CA THR A 85 4.26 -16.57 1.31
C THR A 85 3.32 -15.57 1.99
N PHE A 86 2.31 -15.07 1.27
CA PHE A 86 1.34 -14.12 1.81
C PHE A 86 0.35 -14.77 2.79
N CYS A 87 -0.14 -15.96 2.48
CA CYS A 87 -1.20 -16.67 3.19
C CYS A 87 -0.67 -17.44 4.39
N THR A 88 -0.14 -16.69 5.35
CA THR A 88 0.33 -17.23 6.63
C THR A 88 -0.44 -16.59 7.78
N GLU A 89 -0.63 -17.33 8.88
CA GLU A 89 -1.30 -16.81 10.08
C GLU A 89 -0.56 -15.59 10.65
N LEU A 90 0.77 -15.60 10.60
CA LEU A 90 1.59 -14.48 11.05
C LEU A 90 1.28 -13.22 10.25
N ASN A 91 1.23 -13.33 8.91
CA ASN A 91 0.91 -12.18 8.06
C ASN A 91 -0.55 -11.74 8.24
N ALA A 92 -1.50 -12.68 8.35
CA ALA A 92 -2.91 -12.36 8.62
C ALA A 92 -3.08 -11.60 9.94
N TYR A 93 -2.45 -12.07 11.02
CA TYR A 93 -2.42 -11.38 12.31
C TYR A 93 -1.79 -9.99 12.21
N ARG A 94 -0.66 -9.86 11.51
CA ARG A 94 0.03 -8.59 11.27
C ARG A 94 -0.89 -7.59 10.56
N LEU A 95 -1.53 -8.00 9.47
CA LEU A 95 -2.47 -7.16 8.72
C LEU A 95 -3.61 -6.65 9.60
N GLY A 96 -4.21 -7.53 10.41
CA GLY A 96 -5.26 -7.14 11.34
C GLY A 96 -4.78 -6.12 12.38
N ARG A 97 -3.60 -6.35 12.96
CA ARG A 97 -2.99 -5.49 13.99
C ARG A 97 -2.60 -4.11 13.46
N GLU A 98 -2.23 -4.02 12.18
CA GLU A 98 -1.88 -2.76 11.51
C GLU A 98 -3.11 -2.04 10.93
N GLY A 99 -4.29 -2.65 11.03
CA GLY A 99 -5.54 -2.03 10.60
C GLY A 99 -5.83 -2.16 9.10
N TYR A 100 -5.07 -2.96 8.36
CA TYR A 100 -5.35 -3.27 6.97
C TYR A 100 -6.64 -4.09 6.82
N GLN A 101 -7.24 -4.05 5.63
CA GLN A 101 -8.42 -4.85 5.32
C GLN A 101 -8.04 -6.28 4.94
N TRP A 102 -8.86 -7.23 5.39
CA TRP A 102 -8.77 -8.64 4.98
C TRP A 102 -9.29 -8.81 3.55
N GLN A 103 -8.59 -9.61 2.73
CA GLN A 103 -9.05 -10.00 1.40
C GLN A 103 -9.12 -11.53 1.29
N PRO A 104 -10.17 -12.09 0.66
CA PRO A 104 -10.33 -13.52 0.48
C PRO A 104 -9.49 -14.06 -0.70
N VAL A 105 -8.18 -13.78 -0.70
CA VAL A 105 -7.24 -14.22 -1.77
C VAL A 105 -6.57 -15.55 -1.44
N CYS A 106 -6.64 -15.99 -0.19
CA CYS A 106 -6.01 -17.21 0.28
C CYS A 106 -6.85 -18.47 0.02
N PRO A 107 -6.21 -19.65 -0.05
CA PRO A 107 -6.90 -20.92 -0.28
C PRO A 107 -8.02 -21.18 0.73
N THR A 108 -9.10 -21.81 0.25
CA THR A 108 -10.34 -21.98 1.03
C THR A 108 -10.12 -22.84 2.27
N GLU A 109 -9.26 -23.86 2.18
CA GLU A 109 -8.97 -24.80 3.27
C GLU A 109 -8.26 -24.14 4.46
N GLN A 110 -7.55 -23.03 4.25
CA GLN A 110 -6.88 -22.27 5.32
C GLN A 110 -7.67 -21.05 5.78
N ARG A 111 -8.76 -20.70 5.10
CA ARG A 111 -9.47 -19.43 5.26
C ARG A 111 -9.88 -19.16 6.70
N ILE A 112 -10.54 -20.11 7.36
CA ILE A 112 -11.02 -19.96 8.74
C ILE A 112 -9.85 -19.68 9.70
N LYS A 113 -8.73 -20.40 9.54
CA LYS A 113 -7.55 -20.24 10.39
C LYS A 113 -6.93 -18.86 10.22
N LEU A 114 -6.77 -18.41 8.97
CA LEU A 114 -6.20 -17.11 8.66
C LEU A 114 -7.12 -15.96 9.10
N GLU A 115 -8.44 -16.10 8.91
CA GLU A 115 -9.42 -15.13 9.36
C GLU A 115 -9.41 -14.97 10.89
N ASN A 116 -9.33 -16.08 11.64
CA ASN A 116 -9.18 -16.03 13.09
C ASN A 116 -7.90 -15.29 13.52
N ALA A 117 -6.77 -15.55 12.85
CA ALA A 117 -5.52 -14.84 13.12
C ALA A 117 -5.64 -13.34 12.82
N TYR A 118 -6.26 -12.99 11.69
CA TYR A 118 -6.57 -11.60 11.33
C TYR A 118 -7.46 -10.91 12.37
N LEU A 119 -8.56 -11.54 12.79
CA LEU A 119 -9.49 -11.00 13.80
C LEU A 119 -8.79 -10.75 15.13
N LYS A 120 -7.90 -11.67 15.55
CA LYS A 120 -7.09 -11.49 16.76
C LYS A 120 -6.20 -10.25 16.67
N GLY A 121 -5.57 -10.01 15.52
CA GLY A 121 -4.81 -8.79 15.26
C GLY A 121 -5.71 -7.55 15.25
N ARG A 122 -6.85 -7.64 14.56
CA ARG A 122 -7.80 -6.54 14.40
C ARG A 122 -8.37 -6.06 15.73
N ASN A 123 -8.63 -6.97 16.66
CA ASN A 123 -9.07 -6.61 18.01
C ASN A 123 -8.04 -5.74 18.72
N LYS A 124 -6.74 -6.01 18.56
CA LYS A 124 -5.68 -5.16 19.13
C LYS A 124 -5.65 -3.76 18.49
N TYR A 125 -5.78 -3.69 17.17
CA TYR A 125 -5.90 -2.41 16.46
C TYR A 125 -7.08 -1.59 16.99
N LEU A 126 -8.26 -2.21 17.14
CA LEU A 126 -9.47 -1.55 17.63
C LEU A 126 -9.35 -1.11 19.09
N SER A 127 -8.77 -1.93 19.97
CA SER A 127 -8.54 -1.55 21.37
C SER A 127 -7.60 -0.35 21.49
N ASN A 128 -6.49 -0.32 20.75
CA ASN A 128 -5.56 0.81 20.76
C ASN A 128 -6.25 2.08 20.25
N ARG A 129 -6.98 1.98 19.14
CA ARG A 129 -7.73 3.12 18.59
C ARG A 129 -8.82 3.62 19.55
N ALA A 130 -9.47 2.73 20.30
CA ALA A 130 -10.44 3.11 21.32
C ALA A 130 -9.79 3.81 22.50
N TYR A 131 -8.59 3.40 22.90
CA TYR A 131 -7.80 4.10 23.91
C TYR A 131 -7.38 5.49 23.43
N ASP A 132 -6.85 5.62 22.21
CA ASP A 132 -6.49 6.91 21.62
C ASP A 132 -7.70 7.85 21.55
N TYR A 133 -8.88 7.31 21.19
CA TYR A 133 -10.13 8.07 21.19
C TYR A 133 -10.50 8.52 22.61
N TRP A 134 -10.40 7.63 23.60
CA TRP A 134 -10.71 7.95 24.99
C TRP A 134 -9.78 9.02 25.57
N GLU A 135 -8.47 8.89 25.35
CA GLU A 135 -7.47 9.84 25.82
C GLU A 135 -7.71 11.23 25.22
N ASN A 136 -7.95 11.31 23.91
CA ASN A 136 -8.24 12.57 23.24
C ASN A 136 -9.60 13.19 23.64
N TYR A 137 -10.58 12.37 24.03
CA TYR A 137 -11.89 12.85 24.46
C TYR A 137 -11.85 13.38 25.91
N TRP A 138 -11.20 12.66 26.82
CA TRP A 138 -11.19 13.03 28.25
C TRP A 138 -10.10 14.03 28.62
N PHE A 139 -8.95 14.00 27.95
CA PHE A 139 -7.83 14.91 28.16
C PHE A 139 -7.46 15.62 26.87
N PRO A 140 -8.27 16.60 26.41
CA PRO A 140 -7.91 17.38 25.25
C PRO A 140 -6.55 18.07 25.51
N HIS A 141 -5.59 17.86 24.60
CA HIS A 141 -4.25 18.47 24.68
C HIS A 141 -4.28 19.91 24.12
N PRO A 142 -3.78 20.93 24.87
CA PRO A 142 -3.95 22.36 24.57
C PRO A 142 -3.60 22.81 23.14
N TYR A 143 -2.77 22.02 22.46
CA TYR A 143 -2.09 22.40 21.22
C TYR A 143 -2.68 21.79 19.93
N HIS A 144 -3.67 20.89 20.00
CA HIS A 144 -4.09 20.11 18.81
C HIS A 144 -5.58 20.16 18.42
N ASN A 145 -6.45 20.88 19.13
CA ASN A 145 -7.87 20.94 18.78
C ASN A 145 -8.38 22.39 18.84
N PRO A 146 -9.04 22.96 17.81
CA PRO A 146 -9.64 24.29 17.91
C PRO A 146 -11.04 24.31 18.57
N TYR A 147 -11.60 23.16 18.97
CA TYR A 147 -12.99 23.02 19.44
C TYR A 147 -13.14 22.80 20.95
N TRP A 148 -12.44 23.58 21.77
CA TRP A 148 -12.46 23.48 23.25
C TRP A 148 -13.80 23.80 23.94
N TYR A 149 -14.79 24.35 23.23
CA TYR A 149 -15.97 24.96 23.84
C TYR A 149 -17.25 24.10 23.81
N HIS A 150 -17.21 22.87 23.31
CA HIS A 150 -18.41 22.02 23.17
C HIS A 150 -18.30 20.66 23.87
N HIS A 151 -17.73 20.63 25.06
CA HIS A 151 -17.75 19.43 25.89
C HIS A 151 -18.88 19.50 26.93
N PRO A 152 -19.84 18.56 26.95
CA PRO A 152 -21.04 18.64 27.81
C PRO A 152 -20.77 18.47 29.32
N TYR A 153 -19.52 18.23 29.71
CA TYR A 153 -19.11 17.95 31.10
C TYR A 153 -18.20 19.03 31.71
N PHE A 154 -17.95 20.13 31.00
CA PHE A 154 -17.25 21.29 31.55
C PHE A 154 -18.23 22.48 31.60
N TRP A 155 -19.00 22.53 32.68
CA TRP A 155 -19.65 23.72 33.21
C TRP A 155 -19.09 23.98 34.60
#